data_AF-A0A6C0K170-F1
#
_entry.id   AF-A0A6C0K170-F1
#
_cell.length_a   1.000
_cell.length_b   1.000
_cell.length_c   1.000
_cell.angle_alpha   90.00
_cell.angle_beta   90.00
_cell.angle_gamma   90.00
#
_symmetry.space_group_name_H-M   'P 1'
#
loop_
_entity.id
_entity.type
_entity.pdbx_description
1 polymer ?
#
loop_
_entity_poly.entity_id
_entity_poly.type
_entity_poly.pdbx_seq_one_letter_code
_entity_poly.pdbx_strand_id
1 'polypeptide(L)'
;MDLMDEESQKRVNLLVKTKTKTELQMMCKEKKKSISGTKIDMAQRVLGIVVEKAPIVKQTVNEPGKKKDAFSVAATDSNLILRIAKNKFGHYTHEETSLVFDPVTKRVIGVQQSTGSVRSLQRSDIDQCQKYKFQYNLPNMLDPSPIYEVLENSDNDGGGNKSEGEPLSDEEEEDDMEGEEGKYNEDDM
;
A
#
# COMPACT_ATOMS: atom_id res chain seq x y z
N MET A 1 13.71 13.70 8.94
CA MET A 1 12.57 13.48 8.03
C MET A 1 12.28 14.85 7.46
N ASP A 2 12.83 15.16 6.29
CA ASP A 2 12.48 16.39 5.59
C ASP A 2 11.01 16.26 5.18
N LEU A 3 10.15 16.97 5.90
CA LEU A 3 8.75 17.08 5.54
C LEU A 3 8.70 17.80 4.20
N MET A 4 8.27 17.10 3.15
CA MET A 4 7.83 17.78 1.95
C MET A 4 6.71 18.74 2.34
N ASP A 5 6.79 19.98 1.86
CA ASP A 5 5.70 20.93 2.03
C ASP A 5 4.42 20.36 1.44
N GLU A 6 3.30 20.60 2.11
CA GLU A 6 1.98 20.10 1.71
C GLU A 6 1.64 20.51 0.26
N GLU A 7 2.07 21.69 -0.15
CA GLU A 7 1.90 22.20 -1.51
C GLU A 7 2.69 21.37 -2.55
N SER A 8 3.92 20.99 -2.22
CA SER A 8 4.75 20.13 -3.08
C SER A 8 4.10 18.76 -3.26
N GLN A 9 3.50 18.21 -2.21
CA GLN A 9 2.83 16.91 -2.28
C GLN A 9 1.53 16.96 -3.10
N LYS A 10 0.77 18.07 -3.02
CA LYS A 10 -0.40 18.32 -3.88
C LYS A 10 0.01 18.38 -5.36
N ARG A 11 1.08 19.10 -5.70
CA ARG A 11 1.59 19.20 -7.08
C ARG A 11 2.05 17.86 -7.64
N VAL A 12 2.75 17.04 -6.84
CA VAL A 12 3.16 15.68 -7.22
C VAL A 12 1.93 14.83 -7.52
N ASN A 13 0.95 14.81 -6.63
CA ASN A 13 -0.27 14.01 -6.80
C ASN A 13 -1.08 14.47 -8.01
N LEU A 14 -1.15 15.77 -8.28
CA LEU A 14 -1.80 16.30 -9.47
C LEU A 14 -1.12 15.80 -10.76
N LEU A 15 0.21 15.89 -10.85
CA LEU A 15 0.97 15.36 -12.00
C LEU A 15 0.75 13.85 -12.20
N VAL A 16 0.71 13.09 -11.10
CA VAL A 16 0.47 11.64 -11.13
C VAL A 16 -0.94 11.31 -11.62
N LYS A 17 -1.93 12.18 -11.41
CA LYS A 17 -3.30 12.00 -11.91
C LYS A 17 -3.44 12.43 -13.38
N THR A 18 -2.86 13.57 -13.76
CA THR A 18 -3.09 14.18 -15.08
C THR A 18 -2.18 13.63 -16.17
N LYS A 19 -0.95 13.22 -15.85
CA LYS A 19 0.03 12.76 -16.84
C LYS A 19 0.20 11.26 -16.83
N THR A 20 0.38 10.67 -17.99
CA THR A 20 0.70 9.25 -18.16
C THR A 20 2.16 8.97 -17.80
N LYS A 21 2.49 7.69 -17.62
CA LYS A 21 3.87 7.28 -17.28
C LYS A 21 4.86 7.64 -18.40
N THR A 22 4.44 7.48 -19.64
CA THR A 22 5.21 7.81 -20.85
C THR A 22 5.51 9.31 -20.94
N GLU A 23 4.51 10.17 -20.69
CA GLU A 23 4.73 11.62 -20.63
C GLU A 23 5.72 12.01 -19.52
N LEU A 24 5.57 11.43 -18.31
CA LEU A 24 6.50 11.71 -17.20
C LEU A 24 7.93 11.24 -17.50
N GLN A 25 8.11 10.14 -18.24
CA GLN A 25 9.41 9.70 -18.70
C GLN A 25 10.02 10.68 -19.71
N MET A 26 9.20 11.22 -20.62
CA MET A 26 9.63 12.23 -21.60
C MET A 26 10.09 13.51 -20.89
N MET A 27 9.29 14.02 -19.94
CA MET A 27 9.65 15.19 -19.12
C MET A 27 10.90 14.95 -18.27
N CYS A 28 11.11 13.73 -17.76
CA CYS A 28 12.34 13.38 -17.07
C CYS A 28 13.56 13.39 -18.00
N LYS A 29 13.45 12.88 -19.23
CA LYS A 29 14.52 12.90 -20.24
C LYS A 29 14.87 14.33 -20.65
N GLU A 30 13.86 15.16 -20.91
CA GLU A 30 14.01 16.57 -21.26
C GLU A 30 14.79 17.34 -20.18
N LYS A 31 14.48 17.07 -18.90
CA LYS A 31 15.18 17.66 -17.75
C LYS A 31 16.50 16.96 -17.40
N LYS A 32 16.98 16.01 -18.22
CA LYS A 32 18.20 15.21 -18.00
C LYS A 32 18.22 14.48 -16.65
N LYS A 33 17.06 13.99 -16.20
CA LYS A 33 16.89 13.24 -14.94
C LYS A 33 16.64 11.76 -15.20
N SER A 34 16.91 10.93 -14.18
CA SER A 34 16.68 9.48 -14.25
C SER A 34 15.19 9.15 -14.48
N ILE A 35 14.92 8.24 -15.42
CA ILE A 35 13.58 7.73 -15.78
C ILE A 35 13.17 6.46 -15.01
N SER A 36 13.99 6.02 -14.05
CA SER A 36 13.76 4.78 -13.30
C SER A 36 12.84 4.98 -12.08
N GLY A 37 11.99 4.01 -11.77
CA GLY A 37 11.16 4.02 -10.54
C GLY A 37 9.66 4.18 -10.79
N THR A 38 8.93 4.56 -9.74
CA THR A 38 7.47 4.72 -9.75
C THR A 38 7.05 6.03 -10.41
N LYS A 39 5.75 6.14 -10.73
CA LYS A 39 5.15 7.36 -11.29
C LYS A 39 5.36 8.58 -10.38
N ILE A 40 5.31 8.36 -9.06
CA ILE A 40 5.56 9.36 -8.03
C ILE A 40 7.02 9.81 -8.03
N ASP A 41 7.97 8.87 -8.10
CA ASP A 41 9.40 9.20 -8.15
C ASP A 41 9.72 10.07 -9.38
N MET A 42 9.10 9.77 -10.53
CA MET A 42 9.26 10.56 -11.75
C MET A 42 8.64 11.95 -11.60
N ALA A 43 7.41 12.07 -11.08
CA ALA A 43 6.76 13.36 -10.85
C ALA A 43 7.54 14.26 -9.89
N GLN A 44 8.09 13.69 -8.79
CA GLN A 44 8.97 14.42 -7.87
C GLN A 44 10.22 14.96 -8.56
N ARG A 45 10.87 14.15 -9.41
CA ARG A 45 12.03 14.58 -10.20
C ARG A 45 11.66 15.67 -11.19
N VAL A 46 10.53 15.56 -11.88
CA VAL A 46 10.04 16.59 -12.81
C VAL A 46 9.87 17.92 -12.08
N LEU A 47 9.37 17.91 -10.84
CA LEU A 47 9.19 19.10 -10.01
C LEU A 47 10.46 19.61 -9.32
N GLY A 48 11.59 18.90 -9.47
CA GLY A 48 12.86 19.34 -8.85
C GLY A 48 12.96 19.06 -7.36
N ILE A 49 12.04 18.29 -6.80
CA ILE A 49 12.06 17.92 -5.39
C ILE A 49 13.14 16.85 -5.23
N VAL A 50 14.30 17.25 -4.71
CA VAL A 50 15.38 16.33 -4.37
C VAL A 50 14.97 15.62 -3.09
N VAL A 51 14.34 14.46 -3.25
CA VAL A 51 14.24 13.52 -2.15
C VAL A 51 15.62 12.91 -2.03
N GLU A 52 16.44 13.46 -1.14
CA GLU A 52 17.58 12.72 -0.63
C GLU A 52 16.99 11.51 0.07
N LYS A 53 16.80 10.42 -0.68
CA LYS A 53 16.58 9.10 -0.10
C LYS A 53 17.84 8.85 0.68
N ALA A 54 17.80 9.18 1.98
CA ALA A 54 18.84 8.81 2.92
C ALA A 54 19.21 7.38 2.58
N PRO A 55 20.50 7.06 2.37
CA PRO A 55 20.90 5.71 2.06
C PRO A 55 20.34 4.85 3.18
N ILE A 56 19.28 4.10 2.87
CA ILE A 56 18.84 3.02 3.73
C ILE A 56 20.03 2.10 3.67
N VAL A 57 20.87 2.19 4.70
CA VAL A 57 21.92 1.23 4.98
C VAL A 57 21.16 -0.09 5.11
N LYS A 58 20.98 -0.77 3.98
CA LYS A 58 20.79 -2.20 3.95
C LYS A 58 22.05 -2.69 4.65
N GLN A 59 21.93 -2.96 5.95
CA GLN A 59 22.86 -3.81 6.65
C GLN A 59 22.76 -5.16 5.94
N THR A 60 23.52 -5.25 4.85
CA THR A 60 23.89 -6.48 4.18
C THR A 60 24.88 -7.12 5.13
N VAL A 61 24.35 -7.76 6.18
CA VAL A 61 25.10 -8.75 6.92
C VAL A 61 25.24 -9.91 5.95
N ASN A 62 26.36 -9.94 5.25
CA ASN A 62 26.81 -11.11 4.50
C ASN A 62 27.09 -12.22 5.51
N GLU A 63 26.07 -12.98 5.86
CA GLU A 63 26.25 -14.37 6.31
C GLU A 63 25.92 -15.29 5.13
N PRO A 64 26.87 -16.13 4.67
CA PRO A 64 26.60 -17.12 3.66
C PRO A 64 25.84 -18.29 4.30
N GLY A 65 24.57 -18.44 3.92
CA GLY A 65 23.87 -19.72 4.03
C GLY A 65 22.79 -19.77 5.11
N LYS A 66 21.57 -19.41 4.72
CA LYS A 66 20.40 -20.31 4.70
C LYS A 66 19.15 -19.47 4.44
N LYS A 67 18.43 -19.82 3.39
CA LYS A 67 17.18 -19.23 2.93
C LYS A 67 16.20 -19.15 4.11
N LYS A 68 15.85 -17.93 4.55
CA LYS A 68 14.81 -17.68 5.54
C LYS A 68 13.71 -16.89 4.86
N ASP A 69 12.71 -17.61 4.39
CA ASP A 69 11.44 -17.06 3.94
C ASP A 69 10.77 -16.35 5.11
N ALA A 70 10.89 -15.02 5.17
CA ALA A 70 10.10 -14.18 6.06
C ALA A 70 9.10 -13.43 5.19
N PHE A 71 7.82 -13.45 5.57
CA PHE A 71 6.74 -12.85 4.80
C PHE A 71 5.99 -11.84 5.68
N SER A 72 5.80 -10.62 5.17
CA SER A 72 5.00 -9.58 5.80
C SER A 72 3.56 -9.68 5.31
N VAL A 73 2.58 -9.69 6.23
CA VAL A 73 1.17 -9.52 5.90
C VAL A 73 0.79 -8.08 6.23
N ALA A 74 0.31 -7.33 5.25
CA ALA A 74 -0.08 -5.93 5.42
C ALA A 74 -1.43 -5.84 6.14
N ALA A 75 -1.47 -5.12 7.27
CA ALA A 75 -2.70 -4.69 7.91
C ALA A 75 -3.08 -3.31 7.34
N THR A 76 -4.27 -3.20 6.75
CA THR A 76 -4.83 -1.94 6.27
C THR A 76 -5.63 -1.26 7.39
N ASP A 77 -5.06 -0.15 7.89
CA ASP A 77 -5.69 1.05 8.50
C ASP A 77 -4.95 1.64 9.72
N SER A 78 -3.86 1.03 10.16
CA SER A 78 -2.82 1.76 10.90
C SER A 78 -1.49 1.09 10.61
N ASN A 79 -0.43 1.88 10.47
CA ASN A 79 0.92 1.44 10.11
C ASN A 79 1.60 0.58 11.21
N LEU A 80 0.87 -0.34 11.82
CA LEU A 80 1.41 -1.42 12.63
C LEU A 80 2.00 -2.43 11.65
N ILE A 81 3.32 -2.31 11.42
CA ILE A 81 4.10 -3.32 10.72
C ILE A 81 4.12 -4.55 11.64
N LEU A 82 3.15 -5.44 11.47
CA LEU A 82 3.04 -6.68 12.23
C LEU A 82 4.14 -7.62 11.76
N ARG A 83 5.13 -7.85 12.62
CA ARG A 83 6.30 -8.69 12.31
C ARG A 83 5.96 -10.15 12.63
N ILE A 84 5.81 -10.95 11.58
CA ILE A 84 5.65 -12.41 11.70
C ILE A 84 7.03 -13.05 11.51
N ALA A 85 7.51 -13.75 12.53
CA ALA A 85 8.82 -14.40 12.52
C ALA A 85 8.70 -15.87 12.90
N LYS A 86 9.65 -16.70 12.43
CA LYS A 86 9.77 -18.08 12.91
C LYS A 86 10.23 -18.08 14.35
N ASN A 87 9.47 -18.73 15.22
CA ASN A 87 9.87 -18.98 16.59
C ASN A 87 10.94 -20.11 16.68
N LYS A 88 11.36 -20.41 17.92
CA LYS A 88 12.31 -21.49 18.23
C LYS A 88 11.80 -22.89 17.86
N PHE A 89 10.49 -23.04 17.69
CA PHE A 89 9.81 -24.29 17.35
C PHE A 89 9.59 -24.46 15.83
N GLY A 90 10.02 -23.48 15.01
CA GLY A 90 9.87 -23.51 13.56
C GLY A 90 8.50 -23.07 13.03
N HIS A 91 7.59 -22.61 13.90
CA HIS A 91 6.31 -22.05 13.48
C HIS A 91 6.42 -20.54 13.27
N TYR A 92 5.62 -20.00 12.35
CA TYR A 92 5.53 -18.57 12.12
C TYR A 92 4.57 -17.96 13.12
N THR A 93 5.06 -17.09 13.98
CA THR A 93 4.27 -16.49 15.05
C THR A 93 4.35 -14.98 15.03
N HIS A 94 3.26 -14.33 15.42
CA HIS A 94 3.28 -12.92 15.77
C HIS A 94 3.82 -12.77 17.20
N GLU A 95 4.84 -11.92 17.40
CA GLU A 95 5.57 -11.82 18.66
C GLU A 95 4.69 -11.34 19.82
N GLU A 96 3.71 -10.47 19.57
CA GLU A 96 2.87 -9.91 20.64
C GLU A 96 1.72 -10.84 21.04
N THR A 97 1.09 -11.51 20.07
CA THR A 97 -0.15 -12.26 20.30
C THR A 97 0.09 -13.78 20.41
N SER A 98 1.30 -14.25 20.08
CA SER A 98 1.62 -15.68 20.00
C SER A 98 0.69 -16.48 19.07
N LEU A 99 -0.02 -15.79 18.17
CA LEU A 99 -0.82 -16.39 17.12
C LEU A 99 0.10 -17.05 16.10
N VAL A 100 -0.21 -18.28 15.75
CA VAL A 100 0.54 -19.11 14.82
C VAL A 100 -0.10 -19.00 13.43
N PHE A 101 0.73 -18.70 12.44
CA PHE A 101 0.34 -18.55 11.05
C PHE A 101 0.85 -19.71 10.23
N ASP A 102 0.03 -20.14 9.28
CA ASP A 102 0.46 -21.03 8.21
C ASP A 102 1.22 -20.22 7.14
N PRO A 103 2.47 -20.59 6.82
CA PRO A 103 3.25 -19.89 5.81
C PRO A 103 2.67 -19.96 4.40
N VAL A 104 1.82 -20.96 4.10
CA VAL A 104 1.22 -21.15 2.78
C VAL A 104 -0.05 -20.30 2.66
N THR A 105 -1.02 -20.54 3.55
CA THR A 105 -2.33 -19.86 3.47
C THR A 105 -2.32 -18.46 4.07
N LYS A 106 -1.28 -18.11 4.85
CA LYS A 106 -1.20 -16.86 5.64
C LYS A 106 -2.33 -16.71 6.66
N ARG A 107 -3.01 -17.81 7.01
CA ARG A 107 -4.10 -17.83 7.98
C ARG A 107 -3.60 -18.25 9.36
N VAL A 108 -4.27 -17.75 10.39
CA VAL A 108 -4.05 -18.17 11.77
C VAL A 108 -4.59 -19.59 11.94
N ILE A 109 -3.72 -20.50 12.37
CA ILE A 109 -4.03 -21.90 12.63
C ILE A 109 -4.26 -22.19 14.12
N GLY A 110 -3.78 -21.32 15.00
CA GLY A 110 -3.88 -21.54 16.44
C GLY A 110 -3.01 -20.59 17.26
N VAL A 111 -2.89 -20.88 18.55
CA VAL A 111 -2.01 -20.17 19.49
C VAL A 111 -0.93 -21.11 19.97
N GLN A 112 0.31 -20.63 20.01
CA GLN A 112 1.40 -21.43 20.58
C GLN A 112 1.41 -21.36 22.10
N GLN A 113 1.48 -22.51 22.75
CA GLN A 113 1.71 -22.62 24.19
C GLN A 113 3.20 -22.58 24.53
N SER A 114 3.53 -22.34 25.80
CA SER A 114 4.90 -22.34 26.33
C SER A 114 5.67 -23.65 26.08
N THR A 115 4.95 -24.76 25.93
CA THR A 115 5.51 -26.09 25.62
C THR A 115 5.88 -26.27 24.15
N GLY A 116 5.54 -25.31 23.29
CA GLY A 116 5.74 -25.39 21.84
C GLY A 116 4.53 -25.94 21.08
N SER A 117 3.58 -26.58 21.76
CA SER A 117 2.35 -27.12 21.17
C SER A 117 1.43 -26.01 20.66
N VAL A 118 0.78 -26.23 19.52
CA VAL A 118 -0.22 -25.31 18.95
C VAL A 118 -1.61 -25.76 19.43
N ARG A 119 -2.32 -24.87 20.14
CA ARG A 119 -3.72 -25.08 20.52
C ARG A 119 -4.66 -24.42 19.52
N SER A 120 -5.88 -24.95 19.41
CA SER A 120 -6.95 -24.32 18.65
C SER A 120 -7.30 -22.94 19.21
N LEU A 121 -7.77 -22.06 18.33
CA LEU A 121 -8.21 -20.71 18.68
C LEU A 121 -9.39 -20.75 19.64
N GLN A 122 -9.28 -20.04 20.77
CA GLN A 122 -10.40 -19.77 21.67
C GLN A 122 -11.09 -18.46 21.28
N ARG A 123 -12.27 -18.18 21.86
CA ARG A 123 -13.02 -16.93 21.61
C ARG A 123 -12.16 -15.68 21.77
N SER A 124 -11.38 -15.62 22.85
CA SER A 124 -10.45 -14.51 23.11
C SER A 124 -9.37 -14.34 22.04
N ASP A 125 -8.95 -15.45 21.41
CA ASP A 125 -7.96 -15.43 20.33
C ASP A 125 -8.62 -14.98 19.00
N ILE A 126 -9.90 -15.32 18.80
CA ILE A 126 -10.71 -14.86 17.65
C ILE A 126 -10.92 -13.35 17.71
N ASP A 127 -11.20 -12.79 18.89
CA ASP A 127 -11.36 -11.34 19.07
C ASP A 127 -10.07 -10.60 18.67
N GLN A 128 -8.90 -11.17 18.99
CA GLN A 128 -7.62 -10.63 18.53
C GLN A 128 -7.48 -10.75 17.01
N CYS A 129 -7.82 -11.89 16.43
CA CYS A 129 -7.80 -12.04 14.98
C CYS A 129 -8.69 -10.99 14.28
N GLN A 130 -9.87 -10.71 14.82
CA GLN A 130 -10.76 -9.66 14.29
C GLN A 130 -10.16 -8.26 14.48
N LYS A 131 -9.63 -7.96 15.67
CA LYS A 131 -8.99 -6.67 15.97
C LYS A 131 -7.83 -6.35 15.02
N TYR A 132 -7.00 -7.34 14.72
CA TYR A 132 -5.86 -7.21 13.82
C TYR A 132 -6.19 -7.55 12.36
N LYS A 133 -7.47 -7.82 12.03
CA LYS A 133 -7.94 -8.25 10.71
C LYS A 133 -7.18 -9.46 10.15
N PHE A 134 -6.74 -10.38 11.01
CA PHE A 134 -6.10 -11.63 10.59
C PHE A 134 -7.14 -12.61 10.04
N GLN A 135 -6.79 -13.25 8.92
CA GLN A 135 -7.57 -14.37 8.41
C GLN A 135 -7.34 -15.59 9.29
N TYR A 136 -8.40 -16.27 9.73
CA TYR A 136 -8.32 -17.49 10.54
C TYR A 136 -9.22 -18.58 9.96
N ASN A 137 -8.82 -19.85 10.11
CA ASN A 137 -9.66 -20.99 9.75
C ASN A 137 -10.19 -21.63 11.04
N LEU A 138 -11.50 -21.50 11.29
CA LEU A 138 -12.15 -22.28 12.34
C LEU A 138 -12.61 -23.63 11.76
N PRO A 139 -12.25 -24.78 12.35
CA PRO A 139 -12.85 -26.05 11.98
C PRO A 139 -14.35 -26.02 12.31
N ASN A 140 -15.15 -26.35 11.30
CA ASN A 140 -16.59 -26.10 11.11
C ASN A 140 -17.56 -26.79 12.12
N MET A 141 -17.18 -26.97 13.39
CA MET A 141 -17.97 -27.70 14.40
C MET A 141 -18.82 -26.82 15.34
N LEU A 142 -18.88 -25.51 15.10
CA LEU A 142 -19.91 -24.64 15.68
C LEU A 142 -20.54 -23.84 14.55
N ASP A 143 -21.87 -23.82 14.54
CA ASP A 143 -22.75 -23.32 13.48
C ASP A 143 -22.24 -22.09 12.71
N PRO A 144 -22.48 -22.03 11.38
CA PRO A 144 -22.18 -20.87 10.56
C PRO A 144 -23.07 -19.71 11.03
N SER A 145 -22.56 -18.91 11.97
CA SER A 145 -22.98 -17.52 12.04
C SER A 145 -22.53 -16.90 10.72
N PRO A 146 -23.45 -16.24 9.99
CA PRO A 146 -23.18 -15.82 8.63
C PRO A 146 -21.93 -14.96 8.62
N ILE A 147 -21.07 -15.26 7.65
CA ILE A 147 -20.05 -14.37 7.17
C ILE A 147 -20.75 -13.03 6.98
N TYR A 148 -20.52 -12.08 7.89
CA TYR A 148 -20.84 -10.69 7.65
C TYR A 148 -19.83 -10.26 6.58
N GLU A 149 -20.15 -10.56 5.33
CA GLU A 149 -19.84 -9.65 4.23
C GLU A 149 -20.47 -8.32 4.64
N VAL A 150 -19.69 -7.48 5.33
CA VAL A 150 -20.01 -6.08 5.46
C VAL A 150 -19.84 -5.53 4.05
N LEU A 151 -20.95 -5.61 3.32
CA LEU A 151 -21.29 -4.82 2.17
C LEU A 151 -20.72 -3.41 2.36
N GLU A 152 -20.02 -2.94 1.33
CA GLU A 152 -20.20 -1.56 0.88
C GLU A 152 -21.69 -1.22 0.94
N ASN A 153 -22.07 -0.28 1.81
CA ASN A 153 -23.04 0.77 1.51
C ASN A 153 -23.17 1.74 2.69
N SER A 154 -22.85 3.00 2.41
CA SER A 154 -23.71 4.18 2.57
C SER A 154 -24.53 4.40 3.85
N ASP A 155 -24.29 5.59 4.42
CA ASP A 155 -25.23 6.53 5.06
C ASP A 155 -25.87 6.16 6.43
N ASN A 156 -25.47 6.84 7.51
CA ASN A 156 -26.11 8.10 7.96
C ASN A 156 -25.90 8.41 9.46
N ASP A 157 -25.74 9.71 9.71
CA ASP A 157 -26.12 10.56 10.86
C ASP A 157 -25.24 10.68 12.12
N GLY A 158 -24.75 11.91 12.33
CA GLY A 158 -24.03 12.32 13.53
C GLY A 158 -23.44 13.75 13.58
N GLY A 159 -24.12 14.77 13.05
CA GLY A 159 -24.10 16.12 13.64
C GLY A 159 -23.13 17.21 13.12
N GLY A 160 -23.64 18.05 12.20
CA GLY A 160 -23.67 19.51 12.37
C GLY A 160 -22.47 20.36 11.95
N ASN A 161 -22.50 20.90 10.73
CA ASN A 161 -22.41 22.36 10.55
C ASN A 161 -23.02 22.79 9.20
N LYS A 162 -23.92 23.77 9.24
CA LYS A 162 -24.51 24.44 8.07
C LYS A 162 -23.43 25.23 7.34
N SER A 163 -23.28 25.02 6.04
CA SER A 163 -22.88 26.10 5.15
C SER A 163 -23.57 25.89 3.81
N GLU A 164 -24.55 26.76 3.57
CA GLU A 164 -25.22 26.95 2.30
C GLU A 164 -24.19 27.52 1.32
N GLY A 165 -24.01 26.87 0.18
CA GLY A 165 -23.02 27.22 -0.83
C GLY A 165 -23.44 26.68 -2.18
N GLU A 166 -24.21 27.51 -2.87
CA GLU A 166 -24.70 27.54 -4.26
C GLU A 166 -24.24 26.45 -5.27
N PRO A 167 -25.18 25.93 -6.10
CA PRO A 167 -24.84 25.22 -7.33
C PRO A 167 -24.57 26.23 -8.45
N LEU A 168 -23.33 26.27 -8.95
CA LEU A 168 -23.05 26.89 -10.24
C LEU A 168 -22.86 25.79 -11.29
N SER A 169 -23.90 25.68 -12.12
CA SER A 169 -23.81 25.36 -13.55
C SER A 169 -22.59 26.01 -14.18
N ASP A 170 -21.85 25.25 -14.97
CA ASP A 170 -21.32 25.77 -16.23
C ASP A 170 -21.24 24.60 -17.21
N GLU A 171 -22.09 24.71 -18.23
CA GLU A 171 -22.12 23.89 -19.43
C GLU A 171 -20.98 24.32 -20.36
N GLU A 172 -20.74 23.52 -21.41
CA GLU A 172 -20.02 23.89 -22.64
C GLU A 172 -18.47 23.90 -22.50
N GLU A 173 -17.67 23.45 -23.47
CA GLU A 173 -17.90 23.09 -24.86
C GLU A 173 -16.75 22.18 -25.33
N GLU A 174 -17.03 21.37 -26.34
CA GLU A 174 -16.05 20.58 -27.09
C GLU A 174 -15.14 21.51 -27.91
N ASP A 175 -13.83 21.33 -27.86
CA ASP A 175 -12.94 21.89 -28.88
C ASP A 175 -11.98 20.80 -29.38
N ASP A 176 -12.45 20.17 -30.46
CA ASP A 176 -11.72 19.30 -31.37
C ASP A 176 -10.73 20.15 -32.16
N MET A 177 -9.44 20.00 -31.87
CA MET A 177 -8.38 20.59 -32.69
C MET A 177 -7.46 19.48 -33.23
N GLU A 178 -7.97 18.78 -34.25
CA GLU A 178 -7.16 18.21 -35.33
C GLU A 178 -6.22 19.29 -35.89
N GLY A 179 -4.91 19.02 -35.91
CA GLY A 179 -3.97 20.04 -36.38
C GLY A 179 -2.53 19.58 -36.55
N GLU A 180 -2.29 18.97 -37.71
CA GLU A 180 -1.13 19.24 -38.59
C GLU A 180 0.17 18.45 -38.41
N GLU A 181 0.36 17.54 -39.37
CA GLU A 181 1.61 16.86 -39.70
C GLU A 181 2.67 17.87 -40.22
N GLY A 182 3.83 17.90 -39.58
CA GLY A 182 5.03 18.56 -40.09
C GLY A 182 6.11 17.55 -40.50
N LYS A 183 6.07 17.09 -41.76
CA LYS A 183 7.30 16.84 -42.56
C LYS A 183 8.04 18.19 -42.63
N TYR A 184 9.37 18.35 -42.62
CA TYR A 184 10.46 17.97 -43.54
C TYR A 184 11.77 18.31 -42.76
N ASN A 185 12.98 17.82 -43.02
CA ASN A 185 13.71 17.79 -44.29
C ASN A 185 14.77 16.66 -44.30
N GLU A 186 14.88 16.01 -45.45
CA GLU A 186 16.13 15.46 -45.98
C GLU A 186 17.01 16.66 -46.34
N ASP A 187 18.14 16.86 -45.66
CA ASP A 187 19.32 17.61 -46.15
C ASP A 187 20.37 17.66 -45.02
N ASP A 188 21.14 16.59 -44.84
CA ASP A 188 22.52 16.71 -44.37
C ASP A 188 23.38 15.72 -45.16
N MET A 189 24.33 16.32 -45.88
CA MET A 189 25.23 15.76 -46.89
C MET A 189 26.24 14.75 -46.33
#